data_AF-A0A819DJA7-F1
#
_entry.id   AF-A0A819DJA7-F1
#
_cell.length_a   1.000
_cell.length_b   1.000
_cell.length_c   1.000
_cell.angle_alpha   90.00
_cell.angle_beta   90.00
_cell.angle_gamma   90.00
#
_symmetry.space_group_name_H-M   'P 1'
#
loop_
_entity.id
_entity.type
_entity.pdbx_description
1 polymer ?
#
loop_
_entity_poly.entity_id
_entity_poly.type
_entity_poly.pdbx_seq_one_letter_code
_entity_poly.pdbx_strand_id
1 'polypeptide(L)'
;EDATYDEFFDPPTETKQKKKKKKEKIETENNHVDNDQDEENKEEADDEDIDLENKSEFEKQQIHLKRQIKSIEKDMLSTKSWQLTGEIEGHKRPENSLLEEYLQYDRTTRLPPVITTETTDSIEDLIKQRIRDKAFDDVERKKKTLHDNEAQAYKKEIVLEHEKSKMSLAQVYEQEYMKKQTNDKTEKKDERHENIRQIMQNLFIDLDALSNFRFTPKPPIPEVTVINNLPTILVEEVVPTTVNDSTLLAPEEVHIRPKGDIKADSERTDTDKKHARRLLKHKLKLKSKTQPTKTNPEEQEKEEKRNLLKKLGKMKNVRIEKTDKKRSSEKTARSSTKFFQQLQQSTLITPTKKRHHSDKTTITDSKRLKL
;
A
#
# COMPACT_ATOMS: atom_id res chain seq x y z
N GLU A 1 -42.67 70.76 -22.53
CA GLU A 1 -42.14 69.84 -23.55
C GLU A 1 -42.14 68.48 -22.88
N ASP A 2 -43.17 67.69 -23.15
CA ASP A 2 -43.44 66.45 -22.41
C ASP A 2 -42.83 65.27 -23.16
N ALA A 3 -41.93 64.57 -22.49
CA ALA A 3 -41.26 63.38 -23.01
C ALA A 3 -42.27 62.23 -23.20
N THR A 4 -42.20 61.56 -24.34
CA THR A 4 -43.06 60.40 -24.66
C THR A 4 -42.26 59.10 -24.57
N TYR A 5 -43.00 58.02 -24.27
CA TYR A 5 -42.51 56.68 -23.91
C TYR A 5 -41.50 56.06 -24.89
N ASP A 6 -41.52 56.49 -26.15
CA ASP A 6 -40.63 56.01 -27.22
C ASP A 6 -39.17 56.48 -27.06
N GLU A 7 -38.90 57.51 -26.24
CA GLU A 7 -37.52 57.95 -25.94
C GLU A 7 -36.83 57.09 -24.87
N PHE A 8 -37.55 56.21 -24.17
CA PHE A 8 -37.02 55.46 -23.02
C PHE A 8 -36.85 53.95 -23.26
N PHE A 9 -37.51 53.37 -24.26
CA PHE A 9 -37.46 51.93 -24.50
C PHE A 9 -37.26 51.59 -25.98
N ASP A 10 -36.14 50.95 -26.30
CA ASP A 10 -35.86 50.44 -27.64
C ASP A 10 -36.76 49.23 -27.97
N PRO A 11 -37.36 49.16 -29.18
CA PRO A 11 -38.19 48.03 -29.58
C PRO A 11 -37.37 46.75 -29.78
N PRO A 12 -37.94 45.56 -29.50
CA PRO A 12 -37.21 44.30 -29.53
C PRO A 12 -36.79 43.89 -30.95
N THR A 13 -35.59 43.34 -31.06
CA THR A 13 -34.94 42.95 -32.33
C THR A 13 -35.44 41.59 -32.84
N GLU A 14 -36.00 41.58 -34.05
CA GLU A 14 -36.41 40.34 -34.74
C GLU A 14 -35.18 39.58 -35.28
N THR A 15 -34.87 38.42 -34.68
CA THR A 15 -33.91 37.46 -35.25
C THR A 15 -34.61 36.44 -36.13
N LYS A 16 -34.45 36.59 -37.45
CA LYS A 16 -34.93 35.66 -38.48
C LYS A 16 -34.19 34.32 -38.42
N GLN A 17 -34.88 33.22 -38.07
CA GLN A 17 -34.39 31.86 -38.32
C GLN A 17 -35.10 31.21 -39.52
N LYS A 18 -34.31 30.88 -40.54
CA LYS A 18 -34.71 30.20 -41.78
C LYS A 18 -34.99 28.70 -41.51
N LYS A 19 -36.19 28.20 -41.81
CA LYS A 19 -36.47 26.75 -41.91
C LYS A 19 -36.26 26.25 -43.34
N LYS A 20 -35.36 25.27 -43.51
CA LYS A 20 -35.17 24.46 -44.72
C LYS A 20 -36.29 23.42 -44.83
N LYS A 21 -36.88 23.27 -46.03
CA LYS A 21 -37.80 22.17 -46.39
C LYS A 21 -36.98 20.91 -46.75
N LYS A 22 -37.41 19.74 -46.27
CA LYS A 22 -37.10 18.44 -46.88
C LYS A 22 -38.39 17.62 -46.94
N LYS A 23 -38.69 17.10 -48.14
CA LYS A 23 -39.82 16.22 -48.49
C LYS A 23 -39.38 14.75 -48.38
N GLU A 24 -40.31 13.89 -47.96
CA GLU A 24 -40.52 12.45 -48.28
C GLU A 24 -41.64 12.00 -47.32
N LYS A 25 -42.92 11.81 -47.67
CA LYS A 25 -43.67 10.92 -48.58
C LYS A 25 -43.72 9.44 -48.13
N ILE A 26 -44.96 8.92 -48.03
CA ILE A 26 -45.43 7.51 -47.99
C ILE A 26 -45.73 7.03 -46.54
N GLU A 27 -46.88 6.44 -46.16
CA GLU A 27 -47.97 5.75 -46.87
C GLU A 27 -49.30 5.93 -46.10
N THR A 28 -50.43 5.76 -46.80
CA THR A 28 -51.80 5.82 -46.27
C THR A 28 -52.26 4.42 -45.86
N GLU A 29 -52.73 4.24 -44.64
CA GLU A 29 -53.67 3.18 -44.30
C GLU A 29 -54.83 3.77 -43.48
N ASN A 30 -56.03 3.63 -44.05
CA ASN A 30 -57.29 4.02 -43.45
C ASN A 30 -57.64 3.08 -42.30
N ASN A 31 -57.87 3.63 -41.10
CA ASN A 31 -58.75 3.03 -40.11
C ASN A 31 -59.73 4.08 -39.63
N HIS A 32 -60.94 3.96 -40.15
CA HIS A 32 -62.16 4.63 -39.72
C HIS A 32 -62.59 4.03 -38.38
N VAL A 33 -62.61 4.87 -37.34
CA VAL A 33 -63.37 4.63 -36.11
C VAL A 33 -64.00 5.94 -35.72
N ASP A 34 -65.32 5.92 -35.62
CA ASP A 34 -66.21 7.01 -35.26
C ASP A 34 -65.83 7.63 -33.90
N ASN A 35 -65.89 8.96 -33.83
CA ASN A 35 -66.20 9.63 -32.57
C ASN A 35 -67.06 10.86 -32.87
N ASP A 36 -68.36 10.60 -32.91
CA ASP A 36 -69.41 11.58 -32.68
C ASP A 36 -69.25 12.18 -31.26
N GLN A 37 -69.69 13.43 -31.12
CA GLN A 37 -69.97 14.17 -29.88
C GLN A 37 -68.76 14.81 -29.19
N ASP A 38 -68.57 16.11 -29.47
CA ASP A 38 -68.79 17.18 -28.48
C ASP A 38 -68.60 18.56 -29.15
N GLU A 39 -69.50 18.87 -30.08
CA GLU A 39 -69.81 20.22 -30.56
C GLU A 39 -71.01 20.70 -29.72
N GLU A 40 -70.78 21.15 -28.49
CA GLU A 40 -71.79 21.88 -27.70
C GLU A 40 -71.15 22.54 -26.46
N ASN A 41 -70.49 23.68 -26.68
CA ASN A 41 -70.58 24.86 -25.81
C ASN A 41 -69.73 26.00 -26.39
N LYS A 42 -70.30 26.67 -27.38
CA LYS A 42 -69.87 27.97 -27.89
C LYS A 42 -71.01 28.98 -27.84
N GLU A 43 -71.84 28.87 -26.81
CA GLU A 43 -72.85 29.88 -26.50
C GLU A 43 -72.45 30.61 -25.22
N GLU A 44 -72.70 31.91 -25.21
CA GLU A 44 -72.27 32.91 -24.21
C GLU A 44 -70.85 33.49 -24.36
N ALA A 45 -70.62 34.16 -25.50
CA ALA A 45 -69.86 35.41 -25.49
C ALA A 45 -70.81 36.55 -25.90
N ASP A 46 -71.25 37.29 -24.88
CA ASP A 46 -72.15 38.44 -24.93
C ASP A 46 -71.78 39.50 -25.98
N ASP A 47 -72.83 40.02 -26.61
CA ASP A 47 -72.94 41.19 -27.47
C ASP A 47 -72.54 42.52 -26.77
N GLU A 48 -71.24 42.83 -26.60
CA GLU A 48 -70.79 44.16 -26.14
C GLU A 48 -69.63 44.77 -26.96
N ASP A 49 -69.56 44.51 -28.26
CA ASP A 49 -68.74 45.33 -29.19
C ASP A 49 -69.56 46.51 -29.74
N ILE A 50 -70.24 47.24 -28.85
CA ILE A 50 -71.04 48.42 -29.18
C ILE A 50 -70.16 49.69 -29.05
N ASP A 51 -69.76 50.22 -30.22
CA ASP A 51 -69.20 51.55 -30.48
C ASP A 51 -68.21 52.10 -29.44
N LEU A 52 -66.93 51.80 -29.66
CA LEU A 52 -65.80 52.45 -28.98
C LEU A 52 -65.45 53.82 -29.59
N GLU A 53 -65.98 54.18 -30.77
CA GLU A 53 -65.58 55.37 -31.51
C GLU A 53 -66.08 56.69 -30.89
N ASN A 54 -67.18 56.69 -30.13
CA ASN A 54 -67.82 57.91 -29.58
C ASN A 54 -67.76 58.09 -28.04
N LYS A 55 -66.92 57.32 -27.32
CA LYS A 55 -66.84 57.35 -25.84
C LYS A 55 -65.64 58.12 -25.30
N SER A 56 -65.82 58.78 -24.15
CA SER A 56 -64.77 59.49 -23.40
C SER A 56 -63.65 58.53 -22.96
N GLU A 57 -62.41 59.02 -22.82
CA GLU A 57 -61.26 58.18 -22.42
C GLU A 57 -61.48 57.47 -21.08
N PHE A 58 -62.11 58.15 -20.12
CA PHE A 58 -62.47 57.56 -18.83
C PHE A 58 -63.48 56.42 -18.97
N GLU A 59 -64.44 56.57 -19.89
CA GLU A 59 -65.48 55.57 -20.13
C GLU A 59 -64.93 54.34 -20.86
N LYS A 60 -63.96 54.53 -21.77
CA LYS A 60 -63.19 53.44 -22.37
C LYS A 60 -62.41 52.66 -21.32
N GLN A 61 -61.74 53.34 -20.38
CA GLN A 61 -61.05 52.71 -19.26
C GLN A 61 -62.02 51.96 -18.33
N GLN A 62 -63.19 52.54 -18.03
CA GLN A 62 -64.19 51.91 -17.18
C GLN A 62 -64.78 50.64 -17.82
N ILE A 63 -64.99 50.64 -19.15
CA ILE A 63 -65.42 49.45 -19.89
C ILE A 63 -64.33 48.38 -19.87
N HIS A 64 -63.06 48.76 -20.11
CA HIS A 64 -61.94 47.81 -20.02
C HIS A 64 -61.83 47.19 -18.62
N LEU A 65 -61.97 48.01 -17.57
CA LEU A 65 -61.94 47.57 -16.19
C LEU A 65 -63.11 46.63 -15.87
N LYS A 66 -64.33 46.96 -16.31
CA LYS A 66 -65.50 46.07 -16.17
C LYS A 66 -65.30 44.74 -16.89
N ARG A 67 -64.72 44.76 -18.10
CA ARG A 67 -64.39 43.54 -18.86
C ARG A 67 -63.35 42.70 -18.12
N GLN A 68 -62.33 43.33 -17.54
CA GLN A 68 -61.33 42.65 -16.72
C GLN A 68 -61.94 42.06 -15.44
N ILE A 69 -62.80 42.81 -14.73
CA ILE A 69 -63.52 42.33 -13.54
C ILE A 69 -64.37 41.10 -13.90
N LYS A 70 -65.16 41.16 -14.99
CA LYS A 70 -65.98 40.05 -15.45
C LYS A 70 -65.14 38.80 -15.79
N SER A 71 -63.96 38.98 -16.40
CA SER A 71 -63.02 37.89 -16.66
C SER A 71 -62.53 37.25 -15.35
N ILE A 72 -62.12 38.07 -14.38
CA ILE A 72 -61.63 37.60 -13.08
C ILE A 72 -62.75 36.89 -12.30
N GLU A 73 -63.97 37.43 -12.30
CA GLU A 73 -65.12 36.81 -11.66
C GLU A 73 -65.44 35.43 -12.27
N LYS A 74 -65.39 35.31 -13.61
CA LYS A 74 -65.54 34.04 -14.32
C LYS A 74 -64.45 33.04 -13.94
N ASP A 75 -63.20 33.47 -13.91
CA ASP A 75 -62.07 32.62 -13.52
C ASP A 75 -62.20 32.14 -12.06
N MET A 76 -62.66 33.01 -11.15
CA MET A 76 -62.87 32.67 -9.73
C MET A 76 -64.04 31.70 -9.52
N LEU A 77 -65.09 31.77 -10.34
CA LEU A 77 -66.22 30.84 -10.31
C LEU A 77 -65.89 29.48 -10.95
N SER A 78 -64.95 29.46 -11.91
CA SER A 78 -64.52 28.23 -12.59
C SER A 78 -63.75 27.27 -11.68
N THR A 79 -63.64 26.00 -12.08
CA THR A 79 -62.81 25.03 -11.35
C THR A 79 -61.33 25.39 -11.49
N LYS A 80 -60.61 25.40 -10.36
CA LYS A 80 -59.16 25.63 -10.34
C LYS A 80 -58.43 24.60 -11.20
N SER A 81 -57.32 25.02 -11.80
CA SER A 81 -56.46 24.10 -12.55
C SER A 81 -55.92 22.97 -11.66
N TRP A 82 -55.54 21.86 -12.30
CA TRP A 82 -55.00 20.70 -11.61
C TRP A 82 -53.70 21.02 -10.83
N GLN A 83 -52.95 22.07 -11.21
CA GLN A 83 -51.77 22.52 -10.46
C GLN A 83 -52.12 23.22 -9.13
N LEU A 84 -53.28 23.89 -9.07
CA LEU A 84 -53.73 24.66 -7.90
C LEU A 84 -54.60 23.83 -6.95
N THR A 85 -54.71 22.53 -7.20
CA THR A 85 -55.49 21.59 -6.41
C THR A 85 -54.56 20.58 -5.75
N GLY A 86 -54.74 20.37 -4.44
CA GLY A 86 -53.99 19.36 -3.70
C GLY A 86 -54.46 17.94 -4.02
N GLU A 87 -53.63 16.95 -3.72
CA GLU A 87 -53.99 15.52 -3.79
C GLU A 87 -54.55 15.08 -5.15
N ILE A 88 -53.93 15.55 -6.22
CA ILE A 88 -54.35 15.20 -7.58
C ILE A 88 -53.97 13.76 -7.92
N GLU A 89 -54.94 13.01 -8.44
CA GLU A 89 -54.71 11.67 -8.97
C GLU A 89 -54.32 11.73 -10.46
N GLY A 90 -53.62 10.71 -10.96
CA GLY A 90 -53.09 10.69 -12.33
C GLY A 90 -54.13 10.88 -13.44
N HIS A 91 -55.36 10.42 -13.25
CA HIS A 91 -56.47 10.54 -14.20
C HIS A 91 -57.18 11.90 -14.23
N LYS A 92 -57.01 12.75 -13.19
CA LYS A 92 -57.65 14.08 -13.09
C LYS A 92 -56.86 15.17 -13.80
N ARG A 93 -55.63 14.87 -14.23
CA ARG A 93 -54.78 15.78 -15.01
C ARG A 93 -54.65 15.26 -16.46
N PRO A 94 -54.38 16.16 -17.43
CA PRO A 94 -54.08 15.74 -18.79
C PRO A 94 -52.87 14.81 -18.86
N GLU A 95 -52.86 13.92 -19.85
CA GLU A 95 -51.73 13.03 -20.09
C GLU A 95 -50.43 13.81 -20.32
N ASN A 96 -49.31 13.28 -19.82
CA ASN A 96 -47.97 13.89 -19.94
C ASN A 96 -47.77 15.31 -19.37
N SER A 97 -48.79 15.90 -18.73
CA SER A 97 -48.71 17.26 -18.18
C SER A 97 -47.62 17.42 -17.08
N LEU A 98 -47.23 16.33 -16.41
CA LEU A 98 -46.15 16.36 -15.41
C LEU A 98 -44.76 16.62 -16.03
N LEU A 99 -44.55 16.30 -17.31
CA LEU A 99 -43.26 16.54 -17.98
C LEU A 99 -43.03 18.02 -18.30
N GLU A 100 -44.11 18.80 -18.39
CA GLU A 100 -44.07 20.23 -18.70
C GLU A 100 -43.81 21.08 -17.46
N GLU A 101 -44.25 20.62 -16.29
CA GLU A 101 -44.21 21.37 -15.04
C GLU A 101 -42.91 21.09 -14.24
N TYR A 102 -42.34 22.14 -13.64
CA TYR A 102 -41.12 22.04 -12.83
C TYR A 102 -41.47 21.83 -11.35
N LEU A 103 -41.63 20.56 -10.93
CA LEU A 103 -41.89 20.22 -9.53
C LEU A 103 -40.60 19.97 -8.76
N GLN A 104 -40.50 20.56 -7.58
CA GLN A 104 -39.49 20.20 -6.60
C GLN A 104 -40.02 19.08 -5.71
N TYR A 105 -39.30 17.95 -5.70
CA TYR A 105 -39.64 16.79 -4.88
C TYR A 105 -38.36 16.20 -4.28
N ASP A 106 -38.49 15.61 -3.09
CA ASP A 106 -37.37 14.98 -2.41
C ASP A 106 -37.13 13.56 -2.93
N ARG A 107 -35.85 13.20 -3.07
CA ARG A 107 -35.42 11.84 -3.39
C ARG A 107 -34.89 11.17 -2.14
N THR A 108 -35.35 9.95 -1.88
CA THR A 108 -35.00 9.19 -0.66
C THR A 108 -33.57 8.69 -0.64
N THR A 109 -32.97 8.41 -1.80
CA THR A 109 -31.63 7.84 -1.91
C THR A 109 -30.71 8.71 -2.76
N ARG A 110 -29.43 8.72 -2.39
CA ARG A 110 -28.38 9.31 -3.25
C ARG A 110 -28.26 8.47 -4.52
N LEU A 111 -28.22 9.13 -5.67
CA LEU A 111 -27.95 8.46 -6.93
C LEU A 111 -26.51 7.96 -6.96
N PRO A 112 -26.25 6.82 -7.62
CA PRO A 112 -24.89 6.38 -7.88
C PRO A 112 -24.14 7.46 -8.67
N PRO A 113 -22.88 7.77 -8.32
CA PRO A 113 -22.10 8.75 -9.06
C PRO A 113 -21.85 8.27 -10.48
N VAL A 114 -21.96 9.18 -11.45
CA VAL A 114 -21.63 8.90 -12.85
C VAL A 114 -20.11 8.92 -12.98
N ILE A 115 -19.54 7.85 -13.57
CA ILE A 115 -18.10 7.75 -13.80
C ILE A 115 -17.73 8.68 -14.96
N THR A 116 -17.15 9.83 -14.63
CA THR A 116 -16.64 10.82 -15.60
C THR A 116 -15.12 10.65 -15.78
N THR A 117 -14.58 11.18 -16.87
CA THR A 117 -13.12 11.14 -17.13
C THR A 117 -12.32 11.83 -16.03
N GLU A 118 -12.83 12.92 -15.47
CA GLU A 118 -12.19 13.63 -14.36
C GLU A 118 -12.06 12.74 -13.11
N THR A 119 -13.11 11.96 -12.80
CA THR A 119 -13.07 11.02 -11.67
C THR A 119 -12.08 9.89 -11.90
N THR A 120 -11.95 9.40 -13.14
CA THR A 120 -10.97 8.35 -13.47
C THR A 120 -9.54 8.89 -13.39
N ASP A 121 -9.29 10.11 -13.88
CA ASP A 121 -7.95 10.73 -13.84
C ASP A 121 -7.48 10.94 -12.40
N SER A 122 -8.38 11.38 -11.52
CA SER A 122 -8.10 11.51 -10.08
C SER A 122 -7.74 10.17 -9.41
N ILE A 123 -8.48 9.10 -9.74
CA ILE A 123 -8.19 7.75 -9.25
C ILE A 123 -6.85 7.24 -9.77
N GLU A 124 -6.54 7.47 -11.04
CA GLU A 124 -5.26 7.07 -11.61
C GLU A 124 -4.08 7.78 -10.96
N ASP A 125 -4.21 9.08 -10.69
CA ASP A 125 -3.15 9.84 -10.04
C ASP A 125 -2.90 9.36 -8.61
N LEU A 126 -3.97 8.99 -7.88
CA LEU A 126 -3.87 8.34 -6.58
C LEU A 126 -3.16 6.97 -6.68
N ILE A 127 -3.52 6.14 -7.66
CA ILE A 127 -2.88 4.83 -7.88
C ILE A 127 -1.41 5.02 -8.23
N LYS A 128 -1.08 5.93 -9.15
CA LYS A 128 0.29 6.28 -9.53
C LYS A 128 1.09 6.75 -8.31
N GLN A 129 0.49 7.53 -7.41
CA GLN A 129 1.12 7.95 -6.17
C GLN A 129 1.38 6.77 -5.22
N ARG A 130 0.38 5.91 -4.96
CA ARG A 130 0.56 4.74 -4.08
C ARG A 130 1.60 3.75 -4.59
N ILE A 131 1.67 3.53 -5.90
CA ILE A 131 2.72 2.70 -6.51
C ILE A 131 4.10 3.34 -6.33
N ARG A 132 4.21 4.67 -6.49
CA ARG A 132 5.47 5.40 -6.25
C ARG A 132 5.91 5.27 -4.78
N ASP A 133 4.96 5.37 -3.86
CA ASP A 133 5.20 5.30 -2.41
C ASP A 133 5.32 3.86 -1.89
N LYS A 134 4.99 2.86 -2.73
CA LYS A 134 4.90 1.42 -2.39
C LYS A 134 3.99 1.14 -1.18
N ALA A 135 2.96 1.97 -0.99
CA ALA A 135 1.97 1.82 0.07
C ALA A 135 0.83 0.92 -0.45
N PHE A 136 0.96 -0.39 -0.22
CA PHE A 136 -0.04 -1.38 -0.59
C PHE A 136 -0.70 -1.93 0.67
N ASP A 137 -2.02 -1.96 0.68
CA ASP A 137 -2.83 -2.52 1.78
C ASP A 137 -3.03 -4.05 1.63
N ASP A 138 -2.11 -4.73 0.93
CA ASP A 138 -2.16 -6.18 0.72
C ASP A 138 -1.91 -6.93 2.04
N VAL A 139 -2.71 -7.96 2.31
CA VAL A 139 -2.53 -8.78 3.51
C VAL A 139 -1.23 -9.58 3.41
N GLU A 140 -0.31 -9.34 4.34
CA GLU A 140 0.95 -10.09 4.40
C GLU A 140 0.70 -11.56 4.74
N ARG A 141 1.40 -12.46 4.03
CA ARG A 141 1.35 -13.89 4.31
C ARG A 141 1.96 -14.15 5.70
N LYS A 142 1.10 -14.43 6.68
CA LYS A 142 1.49 -14.96 7.98
C LYS A 142 2.21 -16.29 7.76
N LYS A 143 3.52 -16.32 7.97
CA LYS A 143 4.23 -17.60 8.14
C LYS A 143 3.65 -18.22 9.40
N LYS A 144 3.19 -19.48 9.32
CA LYS A 144 2.82 -20.24 10.51
C LYS A 144 4.10 -20.44 11.33
N THR A 145 4.42 -19.49 12.20
CA THR A 145 5.51 -19.56 13.16
C THR A 145 5.11 -20.55 14.25
N LEU A 146 4.97 -21.83 13.90
CA LEU A 146 4.53 -22.80 14.89
C LEU A 146 5.63 -23.02 15.95
N HIS A 147 6.93 -22.91 15.62
CA HIS A 147 8.02 -23.00 16.62
C HIS A 147 9.33 -22.27 16.23
N ASP A 148 9.31 -21.40 15.20
CA ASP A 148 10.54 -20.82 14.65
C ASP A 148 11.32 -19.91 15.63
N ASN A 149 10.68 -19.35 16.66
CA ASN A 149 11.40 -18.54 17.66
C ASN A 149 12.29 -19.42 18.56
N GLU A 150 11.93 -20.68 18.81
CA GLU A 150 12.78 -21.63 19.55
C GLU A 150 13.82 -22.28 18.63
N ALA A 151 13.45 -22.62 17.39
CA ALA A 151 14.38 -23.20 16.42
C ALA A 151 15.44 -22.19 15.92
N GLN A 152 15.14 -20.89 15.89
CA GLN A 152 16.12 -19.84 15.58
C GLN A 152 16.98 -19.45 16.79
N ALA A 153 16.55 -19.78 18.01
CA ALA A 153 17.31 -19.58 19.24
C ALA A 153 18.34 -20.70 19.45
N TYR A 154 19.16 -21.00 18.44
CA TYR A 154 20.32 -21.89 18.56
C TYR A 154 21.36 -21.40 19.59
N LYS A 155 21.18 -20.18 20.10
CA LYS A 155 21.93 -19.62 21.21
C LYS A 155 20.91 -19.01 22.16
N LYS A 156 20.59 -19.73 23.23
CA LYS A 156 19.92 -19.10 24.38
C LYS A 156 20.79 -17.94 24.82
N GLU A 157 20.16 -16.81 25.12
CA GLU A 157 20.86 -15.70 25.74
C GLU A 157 21.47 -16.23 27.04
N ILE A 158 22.80 -16.11 27.16
CA ILE A 158 23.49 -16.48 28.39
C ILE A 158 23.09 -15.42 29.42
N VAL A 159 22.14 -15.75 30.29
CA VAL A 159 21.79 -14.89 31.42
C VAL A 159 22.91 -15.03 32.44
N LEU A 160 23.68 -13.96 32.63
CA LEU A 160 24.70 -13.92 33.68
C LEU A 160 24.01 -13.74 35.04
N GLU A 161 24.24 -14.69 35.94
CA GLU A 161 23.86 -14.53 37.35
C GLU A 161 24.72 -13.45 37.99
N HIS A 162 24.09 -12.47 38.65
CA HIS A 162 24.77 -11.36 39.32
C HIS A 162 25.07 -11.65 40.81
N GLU A 163 24.71 -12.84 41.28
CA GLU A 163 25.00 -13.30 42.64
C GLU A 163 26.46 -13.73 42.76
N LYS A 164 27.04 -13.58 43.96
CA LYS A 164 28.42 -14.04 44.22
C LYS A 164 28.49 -15.56 44.06
N SER A 165 29.51 -16.04 43.37
CA SER A 165 29.71 -17.47 43.10
C SER A 165 29.81 -18.28 44.40
N LYS A 166 28.98 -19.32 44.53
CA LYS A 166 29.00 -20.25 45.68
C LYS A 166 30.21 -21.19 45.66
N MET A 167 30.92 -21.29 44.53
CA MET A 167 32.07 -22.16 44.33
C MET A 167 33.38 -21.37 44.31
N SER A 168 34.46 -21.99 44.80
CA SER A 168 35.82 -21.46 44.71
C SER A 168 36.36 -21.57 43.29
N LEU A 169 37.30 -20.69 42.92
CA LEU A 169 37.95 -20.69 41.60
C LEU A 169 38.60 -22.05 41.27
N ALA A 170 39.23 -22.70 42.25
CA ALA A 170 39.83 -24.02 42.07
C ALA A 170 38.80 -25.09 41.69
N GLN A 171 37.63 -25.05 42.32
CA GLN A 171 36.52 -25.98 42.06
C GLN A 171 35.88 -25.75 40.68
N VAL A 172 35.82 -24.49 40.23
CA VAL A 172 35.36 -24.16 38.87
C VAL A 172 36.30 -24.77 37.83
N TYR A 173 37.62 -24.66 38.03
CA TYR A 173 38.60 -25.24 37.11
C TYR A 173 38.57 -26.78 37.09
N GLU A 174 38.43 -27.42 38.24
CA GLU A 174 38.28 -28.87 38.34
C GLU A 174 37.03 -29.35 37.56
N GLN A 175 35.89 -28.68 37.76
CA GLN A 175 34.66 -29.02 37.05
C GLN A 175 34.76 -28.76 35.55
N GLU A 176 35.43 -27.69 35.12
CA GLU A 176 35.64 -27.41 33.70
C GLU A 176 36.56 -28.45 33.06
N TYR A 177 37.61 -28.89 33.77
CA TYR A 177 38.52 -29.94 33.31
C TYR A 177 37.79 -31.28 33.14
N MET A 178 36.99 -31.69 34.12
CA MET A 178 36.19 -32.92 34.03
C MET A 178 35.17 -32.86 32.90
N LYS A 179 34.45 -31.74 32.72
CA LYS A 179 33.51 -31.54 31.59
C LYS A 179 34.19 -31.58 30.22
N LYS A 180 35.40 -31.05 30.12
CA LYS A 180 36.20 -31.13 28.87
C LYS A 180 36.60 -32.58 28.58
N GLN A 181 36.87 -33.37 29.61
CA GLN A 181 37.27 -34.77 29.46
C GLN A 181 36.09 -35.69 29.13
N THR A 182 34.89 -35.41 29.64
CA THR A 182 33.68 -36.21 29.37
C THR A 182 32.91 -35.76 28.13
N ASN A 183 33.27 -34.65 27.48
CA ASN A 183 32.49 -34.02 26.39
C ASN A 183 31.02 -33.70 26.77
N ASP A 184 30.69 -33.62 28.05
CA ASP A 184 29.34 -33.29 28.52
C ASP A 184 29.08 -31.79 28.38
N LYS A 185 28.66 -31.38 27.19
CA LYS A 185 28.06 -30.06 26.93
C LYS A 185 26.54 -30.08 27.14
N THR A 186 26.06 -30.91 28.07
CA THR A 186 24.65 -30.88 28.45
C THR A 186 24.42 -29.70 29.38
N GLU A 187 23.88 -28.61 28.82
CA GLU A 187 23.21 -27.59 29.63
C GLU A 187 22.18 -28.31 30.51
N LYS A 188 22.30 -28.18 31.83
CA LYS A 188 21.29 -28.70 32.76
C LYS A 188 19.97 -28.01 32.42
N LYS A 189 19.05 -28.73 31.80
CA LYS A 189 17.66 -28.29 31.67
C LYS A 189 17.08 -28.26 33.08
N ASP A 190 16.21 -27.30 33.36
CA ASP A 190 15.56 -27.24 34.67
C ASP A 190 14.76 -28.52 34.90
N GLU A 191 15.05 -29.24 35.98
CA GLU A 191 14.37 -30.48 36.36
C GLU A 191 12.85 -30.28 36.46
N ARG A 192 12.42 -29.08 36.88
CA ARG A 192 11.00 -28.67 36.90
C ARG A 192 10.36 -28.74 35.51
N HIS A 193 11.06 -28.29 34.47
CA HIS A 193 10.55 -28.31 33.10
C HIS A 193 10.48 -29.75 32.56
N GLU A 194 11.39 -30.63 32.97
CA GLU A 194 11.32 -32.06 32.63
C GLU A 194 10.14 -32.74 33.30
N ASN A 195 9.94 -32.50 34.59
CA ASN A 195 8.80 -33.04 35.33
C ASN A 195 7.46 -32.56 34.74
N ILE A 196 7.35 -31.28 34.41
CA ILE A 196 6.14 -30.73 33.74
C ILE A 196 5.93 -31.41 32.38
N ARG A 197 6.98 -31.62 31.58
CA ARG A 197 6.87 -32.32 30.29
C ARG A 197 6.35 -33.75 30.46
N GLN A 198 6.88 -34.49 31.44
CA GLN A 198 6.44 -35.86 31.73
C GLN A 198 4.97 -35.90 32.18
N ILE A 199 4.58 -35.05 33.13
CA ILE A 199 3.20 -34.96 33.61
C ILE A 199 2.25 -34.60 32.45
N MET A 200 2.65 -33.65 31.60
CA MET A 200 1.86 -33.22 30.44
C MET A 200 1.72 -34.32 29.39
N GLN A 201 2.78 -35.09 29.14
CA GLN A 201 2.73 -36.25 28.24
C GLN A 201 1.74 -37.30 28.74
N ASN A 202 1.83 -37.66 30.03
CA ASN A 202 0.93 -38.64 30.65
C ASN A 202 -0.53 -38.16 30.60
N LEU A 203 -0.77 -36.91 31.00
CA LEU A 203 -2.11 -36.31 30.97
C LEU A 203 -2.71 -36.33 29.56
N PHE A 204 -1.94 -36.00 28.52
CA PHE A 204 -2.46 -36.04 27.15
C PHE A 204 -2.75 -37.46 26.68
N ILE A 205 -1.94 -38.46 27.06
CA ILE A 205 -2.23 -39.87 26.73
C ILE A 205 -3.56 -40.29 27.37
N ASP A 206 -3.79 -39.91 28.63
CA ASP A 206 -5.04 -40.23 29.34
C ASP A 206 -6.26 -39.53 28.72
N LEU A 207 -6.13 -38.25 28.35
CA LEU A 207 -7.20 -37.49 27.67
C LEU A 207 -7.48 -38.00 26.26
N ASP A 208 -6.44 -38.35 25.51
CA ASP A 208 -6.56 -38.90 24.16
C ASP A 208 -7.28 -40.27 24.23
N ALA A 209 -6.94 -41.12 25.20
CA ALA A 209 -7.62 -42.39 25.45
C ALA A 209 -9.10 -42.18 25.86
N LEU A 210 -9.37 -41.23 26.77
CA LEU A 210 -10.72 -40.89 27.21
C LEU A 210 -11.60 -40.38 26.05
N SER A 211 -11.02 -39.65 25.10
CA SER A 211 -11.70 -39.14 23.91
C SER A 211 -11.89 -40.19 22.79
N ASN A 212 -11.56 -41.46 23.04
CA ASN A 212 -11.49 -42.53 22.02
C ASN A 212 -10.59 -42.14 20.83
N PHE A 213 -9.47 -41.48 21.12
CA PHE A 213 -8.51 -40.97 20.13
C PHE A 213 -9.12 -40.03 19.07
N ARG A 214 -10.20 -39.31 19.40
CA ARG A 214 -10.82 -38.29 18.53
C ARG A 214 -10.35 -36.89 18.92
N PHE A 215 -9.06 -36.65 18.84
CA PHE A 215 -8.43 -35.38 19.22
C PHE A 215 -7.75 -34.69 18.02
N THR A 216 -7.42 -33.42 18.18
CA THR A 216 -6.60 -32.69 17.20
C THR A 216 -5.12 -33.03 17.43
N PRO A 217 -4.40 -33.55 16.43
CA PRO A 217 -3.02 -33.96 16.63
C PRO A 217 -2.14 -32.75 17.03
N LYS A 218 -1.29 -32.96 18.04
CA LYS A 218 0.16 -32.71 17.94
C LYS A 218 0.59 -31.66 16.89
N PRO A 219 0.72 -30.33 17.11
CA PRO A 219 1.39 -29.51 16.11
C PRO A 219 2.79 -30.09 15.81
N PRO A 220 3.21 -30.13 14.54
CA PRO A 220 4.49 -30.72 14.17
C PRO A 220 5.62 -29.87 14.74
N ILE A 221 6.37 -30.44 15.69
CA ILE A 221 7.59 -29.86 16.24
C ILE A 221 8.75 -30.35 15.37
N PRO A 222 9.64 -29.47 14.87
CA PRO A 222 10.81 -29.90 14.13
C PRO A 222 11.78 -30.63 15.06
N GLU A 223 11.83 -31.95 14.97
CA GLU A 223 12.78 -32.79 15.71
C GLU A 223 14.00 -33.08 14.83
N VAL A 224 15.19 -32.82 15.37
CA VAL A 224 16.46 -33.12 14.68
C VAL A 224 16.95 -34.48 15.15
N THR A 225 16.84 -35.48 14.28
CA THR A 225 17.42 -36.82 14.50
C THR A 225 18.80 -36.90 13.86
N VAL A 226 19.80 -37.30 14.64
CA VAL A 226 21.16 -37.54 14.13
C VAL A 226 21.28 -39.03 13.84
N ILE A 227 21.32 -39.38 12.56
CA ILE A 227 21.43 -40.78 12.10
C ILE A 227 22.91 -41.07 11.82
N ASN A 228 23.41 -42.16 12.37
CA ASN A 228 24.77 -42.65 12.10
C ASN A 228 24.78 -43.56 10.87
N ASN A 229 25.87 -43.57 10.11
CA ASN A 229 26.04 -44.45 8.96
C ASN A 229 26.28 -45.91 9.39
N LEU A 230 25.20 -46.61 9.71
CA LEU A 230 25.19 -48.04 10.05
C LEU A 230 24.62 -48.85 8.88
N PRO A 231 25.02 -50.12 8.71
CA PRO A 231 24.30 -51.05 7.83
C PRO A 231 22.86 -51.22 8.33
N THR A 232 21.90 -51.26 7.40
CA THR A 232 20.46 -51.32 7.73
C THR A 232 20.10 -52.53 8.59
N ILE A 233 20.81 -53.66 8.37
CA ILE A 233 20.65 -54.91 9.13
C ILE A 233 20.71 -54.72 10.65
N LEU A 234 21.50 -53.76 11.14
CA LEU A 234 21.63 -53.50 12.59
C LEU A 234 20.42 -52.77 13.19
N VAL A 235 19.64 -52.09 12.36
CA VAL A 235 18.43 -51.36 12.78
C VAL A 235 17.17 -52.20 12.59
N GLU A 236 17.22 -53.18 11.68
CA GLU A 236 16.11 -54.09 11.42
C GLU A 236 15.86 -55.06 12.59
N GLU A 237 14.66 -55.62 12.62
CA GLU A 237 14.27 -56.67 13.55
C GLU A 237 15.08 -57.94 13.30
N VAL A 238 15.43 -58.65 14.38
CA VAL A 238 16.20 -59.90 14.31
C VAL A 238 15.30 -61.02 13.78
N VAL A 239 15.24 -61.15 12.45
CA VAL A 239 14.54 -62.23 11.74
C VAL A 239 15.56 -63.08 10.97
N PRO A 240 15.44 -64.41 10.93
CA PRO A 240 16.44 -65.29 10.29
C PRO A 240 16.67 -65.09 8.79
N THR A 241 15.79 -64.38 8.10
CA THR A 241 15.83 -64.16 6.65
C THR A 241 15.77 -62.67 6.33
N THR A 242 16.86 -61.95 6.58
CA THR A 242 17.03 -60.56 6.11
C THR A 242 18.06 -60.53 5.00
N VAL A 243 17.81 -59.75 3.93
CA VAL A 243 18.64 -59.71 2.71
C VAL A 243 18.93 -58.27 2.25
N ASN A 244 19.19 -57.37 3.20
CA ASN A 244 19.42 -55.95 2.91
C ASN A 244 20.90 -55.56 3.11
N ASP A 245 21.66 -55.43 2.02
CA ASP A 245 23.07 -55.00 2.05
C ASP A 245 23.28 -53.47 2.07
N SER A 246 22.21 -52.69 2.17
CA SER A 246 22.27 -51.22 2.14
C SER A 246 22.76 -50.61 3.46
N THR A 247 23.29 -49.40 3.38
CA THR A 247 23.55 -48.53 4.55
C THR A 247 22.42 -47.52 4.73
N LEU A 248 22.23 -47.03 5.97
CA LEU A 248 21.18 -46.05 6.29
C LEU A 248 21.36 -44.70 5.59
N LEU A 249 22.61 -44.28 5.39
CA LEU A 249 22.93 -42.96 4.86
C LEU A 249 23.02 -42.99 3.33
N ALA A 250 22.45 -41.99 2.66
CA ALA A 250 22.52 -41.91 1.21
C ALA A 250 23.93 -41.54 0.73
N PRO A 251 24.37 -41.97 -0.47
CA PRO A 251 25.67 -41.56 -1.01
C PRO A 251 25.86 -40.04 -1.12
N GLU A 252 24.78 -39.26 -1.30
CA GLU A 252 24.83 -37.79 -1.35
C GLU A 252 25.05 -37.14 0.03
N GLU A 253 24.62 -37.81 1.10
CA GLU A 253 24.81 -37.39 2.49
C GLU A 253 26.22 -37.75 2.98
N VAL A 254 26.75 -38.91 2.53
CA VAL A 254 28.15 -39.30 2.75
C VAL A 254 29.10 -38.39 1.96
N HIS A 255 28.76 -38.11 0.70
CA HIS A 255 29.56 -37.27 -0.18
C HIS A 255 28.70 -36.40 -1.10
N ILE A 256 28.75 -35.08 -0.88
CA ILE A 256 28.03 -34.11 -1.71
C ILE A 256 28.66 -34.09 -3.10
N ARG A 257 27.92 -34.54 -4.11
CA ARG A 257 28.37 -34.48 -5.50
C ARG A 257 28.44 -33.02 -5.97
N PRO A 258 29.59 -32.53 -6.46
CA PRO A 258 29.65 -31.23 -7.08
C PRO A 258 28.76 -31.23 -8.33
N LYS A 259 28.01 -30.14 -8.53
CA LYS A 259 27.20 -29.98 -9.75
C LYS A 259 28.12 -29.54 -10.89
N GLY A 260 28.43 -30.47 -11.79
CA GLY A 260 29.29 -30.26 -12.96
C GLY A 260 30.76 -30.61 -12.71
N ASP A 261 31.57 -30.47 -13.74
CA ASP A 261 32.99 -30.80 -13.69
C ASP A 261 33.76 -29.88 -12.74
N ILE A 262 34.63 -30.46 -11.92
CA ILE A 262 35.52 -29.73 -11.03
C ILE A 262 36.58 -29.05 -11.89
N LYS A 263 36.50 -27.72 -12.03
CA LYS A 263 37.52 -26.90 -12.70
C LYS A 263 38.22 -26.01 -11.70
N ALA A 264 39.55 -25.97 -11.74
CA ALA A 264 40.33 -25.02 -10.95
C ALA A 264 40.19 -23.59 -11.49
N ASP A 265 40.41 -22.56 -10.66
CA ASP A 265 40.23 -21.16 -11.07
C ASP A 265 41.15 -20.73 -12.22
N SER A 266 42.31 -21.39 -12.37
CA SER A 266 43.25 -21.22 -13.49
C SER A 266 42.71 -21.74 -14.81
N GLU A 267 41.89 -22.79 -14.79
CA GLU A 267 41.34 -23.47 -15.97
C GLU A 267 40.01 -22.85 -16.43
N ARG A 268 39.45 -21.93 -15.64
CA ARG A 268 38.20 -21.24 -15.97
C ARG A 268 38.43 -20.23 -17.08
N THR A 269 37.74 -20.44 -18.20
CA THR A 269 37.62 -19.45 -19.27
C THR A 269 36.89 -18.19 -18.78
N ASP A 270 37.08 -17.08 -19.48
CA ASP A 270 36.39 -15.82 -19.16
C ASP A 270 34.87 -15.92 -19.26
N THR A 271 34.35 -16.82 -20.10
CA THR A 271 32.92 -17.11 -20.22
C THR A 271 32.41 -17.79 -18.95
N ASP A 272 33.12 -18.81 -18.44
CA ASP A 272 32.80 -19.50 -17.19
C ASP A 272 32.83 -18.55 -15.98
N LYS A 273 33.80 -17.63 -15.93
CA LYS A 273 33.88 -16.59 -14.87
C LYS A 273 32.69 -15.64 -14.92
N LYS A 274 32.31 -15.16 -16.12
CA LYS A 274 31.14 -14.27 -16.30
C LYS A 274 29.83 -14.98 -15.95
N HIS A 275 29.68 -16.24 -16.32
CA HIS A 275 28.51 -17.06 -15.99
C HIS A 275 28.38 -17.29 -14.48
N ALA A 276 29.46 -17.70 -13.82
CA ALA A 276 29.49 -17.86 -12.36
C ALA A 276 29.13 -16.56 -11.63
N ARG A 277 29.64 -15.41 -12.09
CA ARG A 277 29.28 -14.10 -11.55
C ARG A 277 27.79 -13.79 -11.73
N ARG A 278 27.20 -14.12 -12.88
CA ARG A 278 25.76 -13.92 -13.14
C ARG A 278 24.92 -14.80 -12.21
N LEU A 279 25.28 -16.07 -12.04
CA LEU A 279 24.63 -16.98 -11.10
C LEU A 279 24.73 -16.49 -9.66
N LEU A 280 25.91 -16.01 -9.23
CA LEU A 280 26.10 -15.45 -7.89
C LEU A 280 25.21 -14.22 -7.67
N LYS A 281 25.19 -13.28 -8.62
CA LYS A 281 24.31 -12.10 -8.56
C LYS A 281 22.83 -12.48 -8.51
N HIS A 282 22.43 -13.49 -9.29
CA HIS A 282 21.07 -14.01 -9.29
C HIS A 282 20.69 -14.61 -7.92
N LYS A 283 21.55 -15.47 -7.35
CA LYS A 283 21.35 -16.04 -6.00
C LYS A 283 21.27 -14.96 -4.93
N LEU A 284 22.11 -13.91 -5.02
CA LEU A 284 22.08 -12.79 -4.08
C LEU A 284 20.77 -12.00 -4.19
N LYS A 285 20.29 -11.72 -5.41
CA LYS A 285 19.03 -11.02 -5.67
C LYS A 285 17.82 -11.81 -5.15
N LEU A 286 17.83 -13.15 -5.29
CA LEU A 286 16.82 -14.02 -4.71
C LEU A 286 16.83 -13.91 -3.18
N LYS A 287 18.01 -14.04 -2.56
CA LYS A 287 18.15 -13.92 -1.09
C LYS A 287 17.68 -12.57 -0.55
N SER A 288 18.00 -11.47 -1.23
CA SER A 288 17.56 -10.12 -0.82
C SER A 288 16.05 -9.90 -0.99
N LYS A 289 15.39 -10.65 -1.87
CA LYS A 289 13.93 -10.56 -2.06
C LYS A 289 13.17 -11.41 -1.04
N THR A 290 13.76 -12.53 -0.60
CA THR A 290 13.14 -13.47 0.34
C THR A 290 13.38 -13.11 1.80
N GLN A 291 14.49 -12.44 2.11
CA GLN A 291 14.68 -11.78 3.39
C GLN A 291 13.86 -10.49 3.32
N PRO A 292 12.70 -10.38 4.00
CA PRO A 292 12.18 -9.05 4.25
C PRO A 292 13.33 -8.31 4.92
N THR A 293 13.64 -7.11 4.46
CA THR A 293 14.46 -6.23 5.26
C THR A 293 13.75 -6.14 6.60
N LYS A 294 14.24 -6.89 7.60
CA LYS A 294 13.93 -6.67 9.01
C LYS A 294 14.59 -5.34 9.33
N THR A 295 14.06 -4.28 8.75
CA THR A 295 14.50 -2.94 8.97
C THR A 295 14.02 -2.61 10.36
N ASN A 296 14.93 -2.77 11.32
CA ASN A 296 14.85 -1.94 12.51
C ASN A 296 14.69 -0.50 12.03
N PRO A 297 13.78 0.29 12.63
CA PRO A 297 13.55 1.69 12.23
C PRO A 297 14.85 2.52 12.20
N GLU A 298 15.83 2.16 13.05
CA GLU A 298 17.18 2.75 13.09
C GLU A 298 18.02 2.53 11.80
N GLU A 299 17.82 1.43 11.08
CA GLU A 299 18.56 1.13 9.85
C GLU A 299 17.96 1.87 8.64
N GLN A 300 16.64 2.08 8.62
CA GLN A 300 15.97 2.91 7.60
C GLN A 300 16.44 4.35 7.70
N GLU A 301 16.47 4.91 8.92
CA GLU A 301 16.92 6.29 9.13
C GLU A 301 18.39 6.49 8.72
N LYS A 302 19.26 5.49 8.97
CA LYS A 302 20.67 5.50 8.54
C LYS A 302 20.79 5.41 7.02
N GLU A 303 19.97 4.59 6.36
CA GLU A 303 20.00 4.44 4.90
C GLU A 303 19.43 5.67 4.18
N GLU A 304 18.37 6.28 4.71
CA GLU A 304 17.81 7.54 4.24
C GLU A 304 18.82 8.69 4.37
N LYS A 305 19.45 8.86 5.54
CA LYS A 305 20.53 9.85 5.75
C LYS A 305 21.69 9.63 4.77
N ARG A 306 22.08 8.38 4.51
CA ARG A 306 23.13 8.04 3.55
C ARG A 306 22.73 8.37 2.11
N ASN A 307 21.47 8.13 1.75
CA ASN A 307 20.94 8.46 0.43
C ASN A 307 20.78 9.97 0.22
N LEU A 308 20.39 10.71 1.26
CA LEU A 308 20.34 12.18 1.27
C LEU A 308 21.74 12.77 1.07
N LEU A 309 22.74 12.25 1.79
CA LEU A 309 24.13 12.70 1.68
C LEU A 309 24.71 12.42 0.27
N LYS A 310 24.35 11.30 -0.34
CA LYS A 310 24.70 10.98 -1.74
C LYS A 310 23.99 11.88 -2.75
N LYS A 311 22.76 12.32 -2.48
CA LYS A 311 22.05 13.30 -3.33
C LYS A 311 22.70 14.68 -3.20
N LEU A 312 23.02 15.13 -1.99
CA LEU A 312 23.71 16.40 -1.74
C LEU A 312 25.10 16.43 -2.38
N GLY A 313 25.88 15.35 -2.26
CA GLY A 313 27.21 15.26 -2.87
C GLY A 313 27.22 15.22 -4.40
N LYS A 314 26.06 15.00 -5.04
CA LYS A 314 25.90 15.07 -6.51
C LYS A 314 25.51 16.47 -7.00
N MET A 315 25.07 17.36 -6.11
CA MET A 315 24.78 18.76 -6.44
C MET A 315 26.10 19.53 -6.53
N LYS A 316 26.41 20.09 -7.70
CA LYS A 316 27.70 20.76 -8.00
C LYS A 316 28.01 22.00 -7.13
N ASN A 317 27.05 22.50 -6.37
CA ASN A 317 27.14 23.79 -5.66
C ASN A 317 27.28 23.65 -4.12
N VAL A 318 27.39 22.43 -3.59
CA VAL A 318 27.53 22.20 -2.14
C VAL A 318 28.86 21.52 -1.83
N ARG A 319 29.80 22.28 -1.26
CA ARG A 319 31.06 21.74 -0.72
C ARG A 319 30.79 21.17 0.67
N ILE A 320 30.70 19.85 0.79
CA ILE A 320 30.59 19.17 2.09
C ILE A 320 31.98 19.23 2.74
N GLU A 321 32.17 20.16 3.67
CA GLU A 321 33.34 20.16 4.55
C GLU A 321 33.26 18.95 5.48
N LYS A 322 34.17 17.99 5.29
CA LYS A 322 34.43 16.95 6.28
C LYS A 322 35.14 17.61 7.45
N THR A 323 34.38 18.06 8.44
CA THR A 323 34.96 18.39 9.73
C THR A 323 35.44 17.08 10.34
N ASP A 324 36.76 16.93 10.42
CA ASP A 324 37.42 15.79 11.05
C ASP A 324 37.07 15.77 12.55
N LYS A 325 35.96 15.11 12.90
CA LYS A 325 35.76 14.54 14.24
C LYS A 325 36.73 13.36 14.42
N LYS A 326 38.02 13.68 14.49
CA LYS A 326 39.10 12.83 14.98
C LYS A 326 39.71 13.45 16.24
N ARG A 327 38.87 13.81 17.21
CA ARG A 327 39.27 13.92 18.62
C ARG A 327 38.09 13.39 19.45
N SER A 328 38.42 12.50 20.39
CA SER A 328 37.55 11.79 21.35
C SER A 328 36.62 10.67 20.82
N SER A 329 37.19 9.52 20.47
CA SER A 329 36.76 8.21 21.01
C SER A 329 37.76 7.15 20.58
N GLU A 330 38.62 6.73 21.50
CA GLU A 330 39.55 5.62 21.33
C GLU A 330 38.76 4.32 21.17
N LYS A 331 38.44 3.98 19.92
CA LYS A 331 38.06 2.61 19.57
C LYS A 331 39.34 1.80 19.51
N THR A 332 39.51 0.92 20.49
CA THR A 332 40.60 -0.04 20.58
C THR A 332 40.71 -0.84 19.27
N ALA A 333 41.95 -1.02 18.81
CA ALA A 333 42.24 -1.64 17.52
C ALA A 333 41.73 -3.09 17.48
N ARG A 334 40.79 -3.39 16.58
CA ARG A 334 40.19 -4.73 16.39
C ARG A 334 41.15 -5.78 15.79
N SER A 335 42.44 -5.49 15.66
CA SER A 335 43.46 -6.36 15.08
C SER A 335 44.79 -6.10 15.76
N SER A 336 45.45 -7.17 16.20
CA SER A 336 46.75 -7.12 16.87
C SER A 336 47.82 -6.42 16.03
N THR A 337 47.83 -6.63 14.71
CA THR A 337 48.80 -5.98 13.81
C THR A 337 48.70 -4.47 13.82
N LYS A 338 47.47 -3.91 13.85
CA LYS A 338 47.25 -2.46 13.93
C LYS A 338 47.58 -1.89 15.29
N PHE A 339 47.34 -2.65 16.36
CA PHE A 339 47.73 -2.28 17.71
C PHE A 339 49.25 -2.10 17.83
N PHE A 340 50.03 -3.08 17.36
CA PHE A 340 51.50 -3.00 17.44
C PHE A 340 52.11 -1.94 16.51
N GLN A 341 51.51 -1.70 15.34
CA GLN A 341 51.91 -0.59 14.47
C GLN A 341 51.71 0.78 15.13
N GLN A 342 50.59 0.97 15.82
CA GLN A 342 50.30 2.21 16.55
C GLN A 342 51.24 2.38 17.75
N LEU A 343 51.60 1.29 18.42
CA LEU A 343 52.56 1.30 19.53
C LEU A 343 53.98 1.67 19.05
N GLN A 344 54.42 1.13 17.91
CA GLN A 344 55.70 1.50 17.27
C GLN A 344 55.73 2.97 16.83
N GLN A 345 54.62 3.51 16.34
CA GLN A 345 54.52 4.92 15.97
C GLN A 345 54.57 5.85 17.20
N SER A 346 54.03 5.40 18.34
CA SER A 346 54.05 6.19 19.59
C SER A 346 55.45 6.30 20.20
N THR A 347 56.31 5.28 20.04
CA THR A 347 57.67 5.26 20.61
C THR A 347 58.68 6.10 19.84
N LEU A 348 58.36 6.55 18.62
CA LEU A 348 59.26 7.33 17.76
C LEU A 348 59.11 8.86 17.93
N ILE A 349 58.21 9.34 18.80
CA ILE A 349 57.97 10.77 19.02
C ILE A 349 58.56 11.19 20.36
N THR A 350 59.84 11.56 20.37
CA THR A 350 60.45 12.38 21.44
C THR A 350 60.32 13.88 21.11
N PRO A 351 59.96 14.77 22.05
CA PRO A 351 59.70 16.17 21.76
C PRO A 351 60.96 17.02 21.83
N THR A 352 61.43 17.56 20.70
CA THR A 352 62.31 18.74 20.69
C THR A 352 61.49 19.98 20.32
N LYS A 353 61.17 20.79 21.32
CA LYS A 353 60.68 22.17 21.14
C LYS A 353 61.80 23.01 20.52
N LYS A 354 61.61 23.50 19.30
CA LYS A 354 62.21 24.77 18.86
C LYS A 354 61.13 25.65 18.26
N ARG A 355 60.90 26.78 18.93
CA ARG A 355 60.15 27.93 18.41
C ARG A 355 61.03 28.61 17.36
N HIS A 356 60.51 28.82 16.16
CA HIS A 356 61.05 29.84 15.26
C HIS A 356 59.95 30.81 14.84
N HIS A 357 60.42 32.06 14.83
CA HIS A 357 59.74 33.32 14.66
C HIS A 357 59.22 33.49 13.22
N SER A 358 58.19 34.33 13.10
CA SER A 358 57.56 34.75 11.85
C SER A 358 58.53 35.47 10.91
N ASP A 359 58.33 35.31 9.60
CA ASP A 359 58.27 36.46 8.70
C ASP A 359 57.47 36.15 7.42
N LYS A 360 56.67 37.15 7.02
CA LYS A 360 55.92 37.21 5.76
C LYS A 360 56.87 37.63 4.64
N THR A 361 56.65 37.15 3.41
CA THR A 361 56.53 37.99 2.20
C THR A 361 56.23 37.15 0.95
N THR A 362 55.47 37.80 0.07
CA THR A 362 55.06 37.48 -1.30
C THR A 362 56.21 37.50 -2.31
N ILE A 363 55.94 37.04 -3.55
CA ILE A 363 56.63 37.26 -4.88
C ILE A 363 56.91 35.89 -5.54
N THR A 364 56.06 35.42 -6.47
CA THR A 364 56.07 35.61 -7.95
C THR A 364 57.38 35.24 -8.65
N ASP A 365 57.30 34.24 -9.53
CA ASP A 365 57.96 34.09 -10.86
C ASP A 365 58.26 32.61 -11.14
N SER A 366 57.64 31.97 -12.14
CA SER A 366 57.81 32.10 -13.59
C SER A 366 59.06 31.38 -14.15
N LYS A 367 58.78 30.50 -15.13
CA LYS A 367 59.68 29.91 -16.15
C LYS A 367 60.71 28.85 -15.72
N ARG A 368 60.57 27.64 -16.29
CA ARG A 368 61.32 27.12 -17.47
C ARG A 368 60.96 25.63 -17.66
N LEU A 369 60.29 25.26 -18.74
CA LEU A 369 60.82 24.88 -20.06
C LEU A 369 61.78 23.67 -20.06
N LYS A 370 61.26 22.59 -20.67
CA LYS A 370 61.87 21.61 -21.58
C LYS A 370 63.07 20.79 -21.07
N LEU A 371 62.89 19.47 -21.02
CA LEU A 371 62.97 18.57 -22.18
C LEU A 371 61.97 17.43 -22.04
#